data_AF-A0A1C3W1I7-F1
#
_entry.id   AF-A0A1C3W1I7-F1
#
_cell.length_a   1.000
_cell.length_b   1.000
_cell.length_c   1.000
_cell.angle_alpha   90.00
_cell.angle_beta   90.00
_cell.angle_gamma   90.00
#
_symmetry.space_group_name_H-M   'P 1'
#
loop_
_entity.id
_entity.type
_entity.pdbx_description
1 polymer ?
#
loop_
_entity_poly.entity_id
_entity_poly.type
_entity_poly.pdbx_seq_one_letter_code
_entity_poly.pdbx_strand_id
1 'polypeptide(L)'
;MSCSRSVMVAKNAELIPQSQPNLLRMTEITSADRIPHMAKTIHDRIQERLEALKLNPSAASLKAGLSREAVRKLLGNREQIPNGKTLFKLAHALEVSEQWLLSGSDNEPASLANHNASKPEVPHRYEMPNDVPVMGTAAGSHLRGAFQISTDPVDYVRRPPALMNARNIYSLYVEGSSMEPQYFPGDLIYVHPDKPARFGDAVIVQCQTSQNGSTEATIGIYSKRNGENITIKKHNPAAEIEIAKDSIVSIHKVLTLNEIFGV
;
A
#
# COMPACT_ATOMS: atom_id res chain seq x y z
N MET A 1 -29.12 -12.94 -69.79
CA MET A 1 -29.48 -14.36 -69.61
C MET A 1 -29.13 -14.75 -68.19
N SER A 2 -30.15 -15.23 -67.50
CA SER A 2 -30.24 -15.43 -66.04
C SER A 2 -29.38 -16.60 -65.58
N CYS A 3 -28.65 -16.45 -64.47
CA CYS A 3 -28.21 -17.59 -63.69
C CYS A 3 -28.43 -17.29 -62.21
N SER A 4 -29.18 -18.19 -61.59
CA SER A 4 -30.01 -17.97 -60.41
C SER A 4 -29.24 -18.08 -59.10
N ARG A 5 -29.58 -17.16 -58.20
CA ARG A 5 -29.18 -17.09 -56.79
C ARG A 5 -29.97 -18.13 -55.98
N SER A 6 -29.31 -19.21 -55.54
CA SER A 6 -29.89 -20.14 -54.56
C SER A 6 -29.32 -19.85 -53.17
N VAL A 7 -30.21 -19.44 -52.27
CA VAL A 7 -29.97 -19.26 -50.84
C VAL A 7 -30.14 -20.63 -50.18
N MET A 8 -29.07 -21.19 -49.59
CA MET A 8 -29.18 -22.32 -48.67
C MET A 8 -28.99 -21.85 -47.23
N VAL A 9 -29.99 -22.19 -46.44
CA VAL A 9 -30.21 -21.85 -45.04
C VAL A 9 -29.24 -22.63 -44.14
N ALA A 10 -28.62 -21.94 -43.20
CA ALA A 10 -27.80 -22.51 -42.14
C ALA A 10 -28.62 -23.43 -41.21
N LYS A 11 -28.14 -24.65 -41.00
CA LYS A 11 -28.56 -25.54 -39.90
C LYS A 11 -27.32 -26.22 -39.33
N ASN A 12 -26.74 -25.65 -38.27
CA ASN A 12 -25.83 -26.34 -37.37
C ASN A 12 -26.30 -26.01 -35.95
N ALA A 13 -27.13 -26.89 -35.38
CA ALA A 13 -27.49 -26.87 -33.98
C ALA A 13 -26.57 -27.85 -33.24
N GLU A 14 -25.81 -27.32 -32.29
CA GLU A 14 -24.88 -28.05 -31.44
C GLU A 14 -25.62 -29.09 -30.58
N LEU A 15 -25.10 -30.34 -30.57
CA LEU A 15 -25.54 -31.39 -29.67
C LEU A 15 -24.93 -31.17 -28.28
N ILE A 16 -25.76 -30.86 -27.29
CA ILE A 16 -25.41 -30.91 -25.85
C ILE A 16 -25.79 -32.31 -25.33
N PRO A 17 -24.87 -33.07 -24.71
CA PRO A 17 -25.23 -34.33 -24.07
C PRO A 17 -25.97 -34.10 -22.75
N GLN A 18 -27.14 -34.74 -22.63
CA GLN A 18 -28.03 -34.72 -21.46
C GLN A 18 -27.42 -35.50 -20.28
N SER A 19 -27.27 -34.85 -19.13
CA SER A 19 -26.93 -35.48 -17.85
C SER A 19 -28.21 -36.01 -17.19
N GLN A 20 -28.32 -37.33 -17.00
CA GLN A 20 -29.40 -37.96 -16.24
C GLN A 20 -29.21 -37.75 -14.72
N PRO A 21 -30.28 -37.48 -13.95
CA PRO A 21 -30.20 -37.45 -12.49
C PRO A 21 -30.36 -38.87 -11.93
N ASN A 22 -29.31 -39.40 -11.32
CA ASN A 22 -29.38 -40.73 -10.69
C ASN A 22 -29.98 -40.59 -9.28
N LEU A 23 -31.19 -41.12 -9.15
CA LEU A 23 -32.04 -41.13 -7.97
C LEU A 23 -31.56 -42.23 -7.00
N LEU A 24 -30.90 -41.88 -5.89
CA LEU A 24 -30.63 -42.84 -4.82
C LEU A 24 -31.80 -42.86 -3.82
N ARG A 25 -32.42 -44.04 -3.78
CA ARG A 25 -33.60 -44.46 -3.02
C ARG A 25 -33.29 -44.50 -1.53
N MET A 26 -34.10 -43.81 -0.72
CA MET A 26 -34.12 -43.97 0.73
C MET A 26 -34.64 -45.36 1.09
N THR A 27 -33.78 -46.26 1.56
CA THR A 27 -34.19 -47.46 2.28
C THR A 27 -33.23 -47.76 3.42
N GLU A 28 -33.79 -47.75 4.62
CA GLU A 28 -33.36 -48.50 5.81
C GLU A 28 -32.10 -48.01 6.54
N ILE A 29 -32.29 -46.99 7.40
CA ILE A 29 -31.38 -46.72 8.52
C ILE A 29 -31.61 -47.82 9.56
N THR A 30 -30.89 -48.93 9.40
CA THR A 30 -30.76 -49.96 10.43
C THR A 30 -29.95 -49.42 11.62
N SER A 31 -30.19 -50.00 12.79
CA SER A 31 -29.86 -49.53 14.15
C SER A 31 -28.36 -49.36 14.49
N ALA A 32 -27.49 -49.06 13.52
CA ALA A 32 -26.03 -48.97 13.69
C ALA A 32 -25.43 -47.57 13.50
N ASP A 33 -26.23 -46.53 13.23
CA ASP A 33 -25.76 -45.15 13.02
C ASP A 33 -25.91 -44.25 14.27
N ARG A 34 -25.49 -44.73 15.45
CA ARG A 34 -25.18 -43.83 16.58
C ARG A 34 -23.72 -43.44 16.53
N ILE A 35 -23.41 -42.43 15.74
CA ILE A 35 -22.14 -41.69 15.85
C ILE A 35 -22.15 -41.02 17.25
N PRO A 36 -21.12 -41.19 18.10
CA PRO A 36 -21.10 -40.57 19.41
C PRO A 36 -20.92 -39.05 19.25
N HIS A 37 -22.01 -38.29 19.42
CA HIS A 37 -21.93 -36.84 19.47
C HIS A 37 -21.39 -36.40 20.84
N MET A 38 -20.06 -36.31 20.98
CA MET A 38 -19.44 -35.64 22.13
C MET A 38 -18.77 -34.32 21.73
N ALA A 39 -19.50 -33.47 20.99
CA ALA A 39 -19.29 -32.03 21.06
C ALA A 39 -20.27 -31.45 22.07
N LYS A 40 -19.77 -30.83 23.16
CA LYS A 40 -20.59 -30.11 24.14
C LYS A 40 -21.41 -29.05 23.39
N THR A 41 -22.72 -28.97 23.67
CA THR A 41 -23.57 -27.92 23.07
C THR A 41 -23.41 -26.60 23.82
N ILE A 42 -23.90 -25.49 23.24
CA ILE A 42 -23.92 -24.18 23.93
C ILE A 42 -24.66 -24.25 25.27
N HIS A 43 -25.73 -25.05 25.35
CA HIS A 43 -26.50 -25.25 26.57
C HIS A 43 -25.68 -25.96 27.66
N ASP A 44 -24.90 -26.98 27.28
CA ASP A 44 -24.04 -27.71 28.21
C ASP A 44 -22.93 -26.80 28.76
N ARG A 45 -22.37 -25.92 27.92
CA ARG A 45 -21.35 -24.94 28.32
C ARG A 45 -21.89 -23.85 29.24
N ILE A 46 -23.12 -23.39 28.99
CA ILE A 46 -23.81 -22.46 29.89
C ILE A 46 -24.03 -23.11 31.25
N GLN A 47 -24.49 -24.37 31.28
CA GLN A 47 -24.71 -25.11 32.52
C GLN A 47 -23.40 -25.33 33.30
N GLU A 48 -22.33 -25.74 32.61
CA GLU A 48 -20.99 -25.91 33.19
C GLU A 48 -20.49 -24.62 33.88
N ARG A 49 -20.70 -23.45 33.26
CA ARG A 49 -20.31 -22.16 33.86
C ARG A 49 -21.21 -21.75 35.02
N LEU A 50 -22.51 -22.05 34.97
CA LEU A 50 -23.42 -21.80 36.09
C LEU A 50 -23.03 -22.60 37.33
N GLU A 51 -22.65 -23.88 37.14
CA GLU A 51 -22.17 -24.76 38.20
C GLU A 51 -20.83 -24.27 38.76
N ALA A 52 -19.88 -23.91 37.90
CA ALA A 52 -18.58 -23.38 38.31
C ALA A 52 -18.69 -22.08 39.13
N LEU A 53 -19.59 -21.17 38.74
CA LEU A 53 -19.83 -19.91 39.44
C LEU A 53 -20.83 -20.04 40.60
N LYS A 54 -21.39 -21.25 40.83
CA LYS A 54 -22.45 -21.51 41.82
C LYS A 54 -23.64 -20.55 41.70
N LEU A 55 -24.00 -20.20 40.46
CA LEU A 55 -25.10 -19.29 40.16
C LEU A 55 -26.35 -20.07 39.76
N ASN A 56 -27.49 -19.72 40.35
CA ASN A 56 -28.79 -20.20 39.89
C ASN A 56 -29.09 -19.59 38.49
N PRO A 57 -29.66 -20.34 37.52
CA PRO A 57 -30.09 -19.83 36.22
C PRO A 57 -30.84 -18.48 36.27
N SER A 58 -31.74 -18.30 37.25
CA SER A 58 -32.48 -17.04 37.42
C SER A 58 -31.60 -15.91 37.92
N ALA A 59 -30.60 -16.19 38.75
CA ALA A 59 -29.63 -15.20 39.24
C ALA A 59 -28.67 -14.77 38.13
N ALA A 60 -28.22 -15.70 37.28
CA ALA A 60 -27.41 -15.38 36.10
C ALA A 60 -28.17 -14.51 35.09
N SER A 61 -29.47 -14.77 34.91
CA SER A 61 -30.31 -13.94 34.03
C SER A 61 -30.43 -12.50 34.54
N LEU A 62 -30.57 -12.30 35.85
CA LEU A 62 -30.60 -10.98 36.46
C LEU A 62 -29.23 -10.28 36.39
N LYS A 63 -28.13 -11.00 36.63
CA LYS A 63 -26.76 -10.50 36.48
C LYS A 63 -26.47 -10.06 35.02
N ALA A 64 -27.09 -10.72 34.05
CA ALA A 64 -27.00 -10.38 32.62
C ALA A 64 -27.92 -9.22 32.17
N GLY A 65 -28.77 -8.68 33.07
CA GLY A 65 -29.77 -7.68 32.69
C GLY A 65 -30.82 -8.21 31.70
N LEU A 66 -31.21 -9.49 31.87
CA LEU A 66 -32.26 -10.19 31.12
C LEU A 66 -33.47 -10.49 32.04
N SER A 67 -34.58 -10.97 31.46
CA SER A 67 -35.75 -11.37 32.25
C SER A 67 -35.44 -12.61 33.11
N ARG A 68 -36.01 -12.72 34.31
CA ARG A 68 -35.74 -13.82 35.27
C ARG A 68 -35.86 -15.25 34.67
N GLU A 69 -36.69 -15.39 33.64
CA GLU A 69 -36.98 -16.65 32.94
C GLU A 69 -36.09 -16.93 31.72
N ALA A 70 -35.30 -15.96 31.24
CA ALA A 70 -34.61 -16.06 29.94
C ALA A 70 -33.63 -17.25 29.87
N VAL A 71 -32.77 -17.40 30.88
CA VAL A 71 -31.82 -18.53 30.95
C VAL A 71 -32.55 -19.86 31.16
N ARG A 72 -33.61 -19.89 31.98
CA ARG A 72 -34.40 -21.11 32.23
C ARG A 72 -35.10 -21.59 30.96
N LYS A 73 -35.69 -20.67 30.20
CA LYS A 73 -36.34 -20.95 28.92
C LYS A 73 -35.32 -21.45 27.88
N LEU A 74 -34.14 -20.83 27.85
CA LEU A 74 -33.05 -21.23 26.96
C LEU A 74 -32.55 -22.65 27.26
N LEU A 75 -32.31 -22.98 28.53
CA LEU A 75 -31.89 -24.33 28.93
C LEU A 75 -32.99 -25.38 28.70
N GLY A 76 -34.27 -24.98 28.78
CA GLY A 76 -35.42 -25.85 28.55
C GLY A 76 -35.69 -26.19 27.08
N ASN A 77 -35.19 -25.40 26.13
CA ASN A 77 -35.36 -25.66 24.70
C ASN A 77 -34.01 -25.73 23.99
N ARG A 78 -33.49 -26.95 23.83
CA ARG A 78 -32.16 -27.20 23.27
C ARG A 78 -32.01 -26.87 21.78
N GLU A 79 -33.11 -26.63 21.07
CA GLU A 79 -33.12 -26.16 19.68
C GLU A 79 -33.01 -24.65 19.57
N GLN A 80 -33.27 -23.91 20.66
CA GLN A 80 -33.26 -22.44 20.64
C GLN A 80 -31.85 -21.90 20.82
N ILE A 81 -31.30 -21.26 19.78
CA ILE A 81 -30.03 -20.55 19.85
C ILE A 81 -30.28 -19.11 20.35
N PRO A 82 -29.52 -18.60 21.34
CA PRO A 82 -29.67 -17.21 21.79
C PRO A 82 -29.37 -16.21 20.67
N ASN A 83 -30.15 -15.13 20.60
CA ASN A 83 -29.80 -13.98 19.77
C ASN A 83 -28.46 -13.37 20.26
N GLY A 84 -27.63 -12.86 19.35
CA GLY A 84 -26.32 -12.28 19.67
C GLY A 84 -26.33 -11.24 20.79
N LYS A 85 -27.37 -10.39 20.89
CA LYS A 85 -27.50 -9.44 22.02
C LYS A 85 -27.69 -10.14 23.38
N THR A 86 -28.43 -11.24 23.40
CA THR A 86 -28.65 -12.07 24.59
C THR A 86 -27.40 -12.88 24.93
N LEU A 87 -26.71 -13.40 23.90
CA LEU A 87 -25.45 -14.11 24.04
C LEU A 87 -24.36 -13.23 24.66
N PHE A 88 -24.18 -12.02 24.16
CA PHE A 88 -23.23 -11.02 24.69
C PHE A 88 -23.46 -10.74 26.18
N LYS A 89 -24.72 -10.48 26.55
CA LYS A 89 -25.11 -10.22 27.95
C LYS A 89 -24.86 -11.42 28.86
N LEU A 90 -25.14 -12.64 28.37
CA LEU A 90 -24.88 -13.87 29.11
C LEU A 90 -23.38 -14.16 29.25
N ALA A 91 -22.60 -13.94 28.21
CA ALA A 91 -21.14 -14.10 28.21
C ALA A 91 -20.50 -13.24 29.31
N HIS A 92 -20.90 -11.96 29.41
CA HIS A 92 -20.44 -11.06 30.46
C HIS A 92 -20.85 -11.51 31.87
N ALA A 93 -22.09 -11.99 32.05
CA ALA A 93 -22.56 -12.46 33.36
C ALA A 93 -21.88 -13.76 33.83
N LEU A 94 -21.51 -14.62 32.86
CA LEU A 94 -20.84 -15.91 33.07
C LEU A 94 -19.31 -15.82 32.99
N GLU A 95 -18.75 -14.62 32.84
CA GLU A 95 -17.31 -14.34 32.82
C GLU A 95 -16.57 -15.21 31.78
N VAL A 96 -17.14 -15.31 30.57
CA VAL A 96 -16.58 -16.05 29.42
C VAL A 96 -16.76 -15.25 28.14
N SER A 97 -16.05 -15.63 27.07
CA SER A 97 -16.27 -15.06 25.74
C SER A 97 -17.51 -15.67 25.06
N GLU A 98 -18.13 -14.90 24.15
CA GLU A 98 -19.21 -15.41 23.28
C GLU A 98 -18.74 -16.58 22.43
N GLN A 99 -17.48 -16.53 21.98
CA GLN A 99 -16.84 -17.56 21.18
C GLN A 99 -16.71 -18.87 21.96
N TRP A 100 -16.36 -18.80 23.24
CA TRP A 100 -16.32 -19.98 24.10
C TRP A 100 -17.71 -20.58 24.30
N LEU A 101 -18.74 -19.76 24.50
CA LEU A 101 -20.12 -20.25 24.60
C LEU A 101 -20.58 -20.97 23.31
N LEU A 102 -20.15 -20.49 22.14
CA LEU A 102 -20.52 -21.07 20.84
C LEU A 102 -19.70 -22.29 20.44
N SER A 103 -18.40 -22.32 20.76
CA SER A 103 -17.45 -23.31 20.23
C SER A 103 -16.77 -24.17 21.30
N GLY A 104 -16.79 -23.76 22.57
CA GLY A 104 -16.08 -24.42 23.67
C GLY A 104 -14.56 -24.29 23.63
N SER A 105 -14.03 -23.48 22.72
CA SER A 105 -12.60 -23.19 22.63
C SER A 105 -12.36 -21.78 23.19
N ASP A 106 -11.46 -21.68 24.17
CA ASP A 106 -10.87 -20.42 24.63
C ASP A 106 -9.83 -19.88 23.64
N ASN A 107 -9.93 -20.26 22.35
CA ASN A 107 -9.34 -19.44 21.31
C ASN A 107 -10.05 -18.09 21.39
N GLU A 108 -9.46 -17.18 22.18
CA GLU A 108 -9.38 -15.76 21.89
C GLU A 108 -9.57 -15.59 20.37
N PRO A 109 -10.56 -14.81 19.89
CA PRO A 109 -10.65 -14.53 18.47
C PRO A 109 -9.30 -13.96 18.08
N ALA A 110 -8.46 -14.76 17.41
CA ALA A 110 -7.02 -14.57 17.29
C ALA A 110 -6.65 -13.09 17.43
N SER A 111 -6.39 -12.68 18.67
CA SER A 111 -6.02 -11.30 18.96
C SER A 111 -4.61 -11.21 18.46
N LEU A 112 -4.45 -10.80 17.19
CA LEU A 112 -3.22 -10.22 16.65
C LEU A 112 -1.94 -11.00 16.98
N ALA A 113 -2.02 -12.33 17.11
CA ALA A 113 -0.86 -13.16 17.36
C ALA A 113 -0.27 -13.56 16.00
N ASN A 114 0.68 -12.74 15.55
CA ASN A 114 1.68 -13.07 14.53
C ASN A 114 1.15 -13.39 13.12
N HIS A 115 0.50 -12.40 12.50
CA HIS A 115 0.77 -12.17 11.08
C HIS A 115 2.05 -11.34 10.92
N ASN A 116 3.18 -11.91 11.35
CA ASN A 116 4.50 -11.58 10.78
C ASN A 116 4.66 -12.21 9.38
N ALA A 117 3.56 -12.41 8.65
CA ALA A 117 3.60 -12.37 7.21
C ALA A 117 3.72 -10.89 6.85
N SER A 118 4.96 -10.41 6.83
CA SER A 118 5.45 -9.19 6.16
C SER A 118 4.37 -8.42 5.40
N LYS A 119 3.49 -7.72 6.12
CA LYS A 119 2.94 -6.48 5.58
C LYS A 119 4.15 -5.57 5.58
N PRO A 120 4.61 -5.05 4.43
CA PRO A 120 5.55 -3.94 4.49
C PRO A 120 4.85 -2.90 5.36
N GLU A 121 5.40 -2.64 6.54
CA GLU A 121 4.97 -1.56 7.39
C GLU A 121 5.13 -0.33 6.51
N VAL A 122 4.01 0.17 5.98
CA VAL A 122 4.03 1.35 5.14
C VAL A 122 4.41 2.44 6.12
N PRO A 123 5.63 3.01 6.04
CA PRO A 123 6.12 3.91 7.09
C PRO A 123 5.07 4.99 7.29
N HIS A 124 4.64 5.19 8.54
CA HIS A 124 3.65 6.21 8.83
C HIS A 124 4.18 7.51 8.23
N ARG A 125 3.36 8.24 7.45
CA ARG A 125 3.78 9.48 6.75
C ARG A 125 4.46 10.50 7.69
N TYR A 126 4.30 10.34 9.00
CA TYR A 126 4.96 11.07 10.09
C TYR A 126 6.44 10.73 10.36
N GLU A 127 6.99 9.66 9.80
CA GLU A 127 8.38 9.22 10.01
C GLU A 127 9.39 9.90 9.10
N MET A 128 8.94 10.59 8.04
CA MET A 128 9.82 11.32 7.12
C MET A 128 9.92 12.78 7.56
N PRO A 129 11.07 13.24 8.09
CA PRO A 129 11.29 14.62 8.50
C PRO A 129 11.03 15.57 7.32
N ASN A 130 10.39 16.72 7.57
CA ASN A 130 10.17 17.75 6.55
C ASN A 130 11.29 18.79 6.59
N ASP A 131 12.52 18.36 6.28
CA ASP A 131 13.74 19.13 6.53
C ASP A 131 14.62 19.32 5.29
N VAL A 132 14.21 18.83 4.11
CA VAL A 132 14.98 19.01 2.88
C VAL A 132 14.63 20.38 2.28
N PRO A 133 15.60 21.31 2.20
CA PRO A 133 15.32 22.65 1.67
C PRO A 133 15.08 22.59 0.16
N VAL A 134 14.02 23.24 -0.29
CA VAL A 134 13.76 23.53 -1.69
C VAL A 134 14.41 24.86 -2.02
N MET A 135 15.44 24.86 -2.86
CA MET A 135 16.09 26.11 -3.28
C MET A 135 15.25 26.79 -4.35
N GLY A 136 15.11 28.11 -4.23
CA GLY A 136 14.43 28.91 -5.25
C GLY A 136 15.18 28.85 -6.57
N THR A 137 14.44 28.71 -7.66
CA THR A 137 14.97 28.86 -9.00
C THR A 137 14.47 30.17 -9.58
N ALA A 138 15.33 30.90 -10.29
CA ALA A 138 14.95 32.06 -11.08
C ALA A 138 15.42 31.89 -12.52
N ALA A 139 14.62 32.33 -13.48
CA ALA A 139 14.97 32.28 -14.89
C ALA A 139 16.34 32.95 -15.13
N GLY A 140 17.27 32.17 -15.70
CA GLY A 140 18.65 32.58 -15.95
C GLY A 140 18.86 33.12 -17.36
N SER A 141 20.13 33.31 -17.74
CA SER A 141 20.53 33.76 -19.06
C SER A 141 20.00 32.88 -20.21
N HIS A 142 20.02 33.43 -21.42
CA HIS A 142 19.40 32.89 -22.66
C HIS A 142 19.95 31.53 -23.14
N LEU A 143 20.84 30.89 -22.38
CA LEU A 143 21.45 29.61 -22.74
C LEU A 143 20.47 28.46 -22.48
N ARG A 144 19.56 28.19 -23.44
CA ARG A 144 18.72 26.98 -23.58
C ARG A 144 18.38 26.24 -22.27
N GLY A 145 17.76 26.94 -21.32
CA GLY A 145 17.32 26.36 -20.03
C GLY A 145 18.34 26.45 -18.89
N ALA A 146 19.17 27.48 -18.89
CA ALA A 146 19.94 27.91 -17.73
C ALA A 146 19.06 28.70 -16.74
N PHE A 147 19.33 28.55 -15.45
CA PHE A 147 18.59 29.17 -14.37
C PHE A 147 19.53 29.51 -13.21
N GLN A 148 19.17 30.48 -12.37
CA GLN A 148 19.93 30.79 -11.17
C GLN A 148 19.32 30.06 -9.97
N ILE A 149 20.18 29.51 -9.11
CA ILE A 149 19.76 28.89 -7.85
C ILE A 149 19.93 29.93 -6.73
N SER A 150 18.84 30.22 -6.02
CA SER A 150 18.83 31.04 -4.81
C SER A 150 19.59 30.34 -3.68
N THR A 151 20.26 31.12 -2.83
CA THR A 151 20.90 30.59 -1.62
C THR A 151 19.88 30.32 -0.52
N ASP A 152 18.78 31.09 -0.49
CA ASP A 152 17.73 30.95 0.51
C ASP A 152 16.65 29.95 0.06
N PRO A 153 16.23 29.00 0.94
CA PRO A 153 15.15 28.07 0.64
C PRO A 153 13.80 28.76 0.50
N VAL A 154 13.00 28.32 -0.47
CA VAL A 154 11.61 28.78 -0.68
C VAL A 154 10.58 27.90 0.01
N ASP A 155 10.90 26.63 0.24
CA ASP A 155 10.04 25.65 0.91
C ASP A 155 10.89 24.52 1.52
N TYR A 156 10.25 23.61 2.26
CA TYR A 156 10.87 22.40 2.78
C TYR A 156 10.00 21.19 2.47
N VAL A 157 10.64 20.13 1.97
CA VAL A 157 9.97 18.87 1.62
C VAL A 157 10.46 17.70 2.48
N ARG A 158 9.67 16.63 2.44
CA ARG A 158 9.93 15.43 3.22
C ARG A 158 11.16 14.70 2.74
N ARG A 159 12.02 14.32 3.68
CA ARG A 159 13.19 13.50 3.45
C ARG A 159 12.79 12.07 3.09
N PRO A 160 13.16 11.59 1.90
CA PRO A 160 12.94 10.22 1.50
C PRO A 160 13.71 9.20 2.38
N PRO A 161 13.23 7.96 2.50
CA PRO A 161 13.73 7.01 3.48
C PRO A 161 15.19 6.60 3.25
N ALA A 162 15.65 6.52 2.00
CA ALA A 162 17.05 6.19 1.71
C ALA A 162 18.00 7.36 2.01
N LEU A 163 17.47 8.57 2.20
CA LEU A 163 18.23 9.80 2.42
C LEU A 163 18.24 10.25 3.89
N MET A 164 17.70 9.44 4.82
CA MET A 164 17.60 9.79 6.25
C MET A 164 18.92 10.30 6.85
N ASN A 165 20.04 9.66 6.49
CA ASN A 165 21.38 10.03 6.97
C ASN A 165 22.18 10.89 5.98
N ALA A 166 21.61 11.23 4.83
CA ALA A 166 22.27 12.07 3.83
C ALA A 166 22.38 13.52 4.34
N ARG A 167 23.50 14.15 4.01
CA ARG A 167 23.82 15.55 4.36
C ARG A 167 23.83 16.39 3.09
N ASN A 168 23.61 17.70 3.26
CA ASN A 168 23.67 18.69 2.18
C ASN A 168 22.71 18.42 1.01
N ILE A 169 21.75 17.53 1.17
CA ILE A 169 20.72 17.29 0.17
C ILE A 169 19.81 18.50 0.08
N TYR A 170 19.38 18.82 -1.13
CA TYR A 170 18.43 19.89 -1.38
C TYR A 170 17.54 19.50 -2.55
N SER A 171 16.44 20.22 -2.71
CA SER A 171 15.49 20.01 -3.78
C SER A 171 15.36 21.25 -4.66
N LEU A 172 14.95 21.04 -5.91
CA LEU A 172 14.66 22.09 -6.87
C LEU A 172 13.35 21.78 -7.58
N TYR A 173 12.63 22.83 -7.95
CA TYR A 173 11.62 22.73 -8.99
C TYR A 173 12.30 22.86 -10.36
N VAL A 174 11.99 21.94 -11.27
CA VAL A 174 12.50 21.96 -12.63
C VAL A 174 11.89 23.14 -13.37
N GLU A 175 12.75 23.99 -13.93
CA GLU A 175 12.33 25.09 -14.79
C GLU A 175 12.58 24.79 -16.27
N GLY A 176 11.61 25.17 -17.11
CA GLY A 176 11.66 24.98 -18.55
C GLY A 176 11.43 23.53 -19.00
N SER A 177 11.14 23.37 -20.28
CA SER A 177 10.77 22.08 -20.89
C SER A 177 11.99 21.26 -21.37
N SER A 178 13.22 21.68 -21.07
CA SER A 178 14.43 21.16 -21.72
C SER A 178 14.71 19.66 -21.52
N MET A 179 14.07 19.08 -20.50
CA MET A 179 14.23 17.71 -20.06
C MET A 179 12.98 16.86 -20.25
N GLU A 180 11.92 17.38 -20.89
CA GLU A 180 10.74 16.60 -21.22
C GLU A 180 11.10 15.46 -22.20
N PRO A 181 10.56 14.25 -22.01
CA PRO A 181 9.50 13.86 -21.07
C PRO A 181 10.00 13.33 -19.72
N GLN A 182 11.30 13.35 -19.45
CA GLN A 182 11.85 12.77 -18.22
C GLN A 182 11.60 13.65 -16.99
N TYR A 183 11.69 14.96 -17.17
CA TYR A 183 11.37 15.94 -16.14
C TYR A 183 10.54 17.07 -16.77
N PHE A 184 9.36 17.30 -16.21
CA PHE A 184 8.44 18.36 -16.63
C PHE A 184 8.67 19.64 -15.82
N PRO A 185 8.31 20.81 -16.37
CA PRO A 185 8.30 22.05 -15.62
C PRO A 185 7.45 21.91 -14.35
N GLY A 186 8.01 22.29 -13.20
CA GLY A 186 7.37 22.17 -11.89
C GLY A 186 7.59 20.83 -11.17
N ASP A 187 8.28 19.86 -11.79
CA ASP A 187 8.67 18.63 -11.11
C ASP A 187 9.64 18.93 -9.97
N LEU A 188 9.42 18.28 -8.82
CA LEU A 188 10.30 18.35 -7.66
C LEU A 188 11.38 17.28 -7.77
N ILE A 189 12.63 17.71 -7.88
CA ILE A 189 13.79 16.82 -7.95
C ILE A 189 14.64 16.91 -6.69
N TYR A 190 15.24 15.79 -6.28
CA TYR A 190 16.20 15.73 -5.18
C TYR A 190 17.61 15.71 -5.73
N VAL A 191 18.47 16.55 -5.17
CA VAL A 191 19.84 16.76 -5.63
C VAL A 191 20.80 16.46 -4.49
N HIS A 192 21.85 15.69 -4.80
CA HIS A 192 22.92 15.36 -3.88
C HIS A 192 24.23 15.99 -4.38
N PRO A 193 24.80 16.98 -3.66
CA PRO A 193 26.03 17.65 -4.09
C PRO A 193 27.26 16.75 -3.92
N ASP A 194 27.32 15.96 -2.84
CA ASP A 194 28.51 15.16 -2.53
C ASP A 194 28.55 13.78 -3.23
N LYS A 195 27.49 13.39 -3.95
CA LYS A 195 27.41 12.08 -4.60
C LYS A 195 27.97 12.19 -6.03
N PRO A 196 28.98 11.37 -6.41
CA PRO A 196 29.57 11.47 -7.74
C PRO A 196 28.56 11.08 -8.82
N ALA A 197 28.41 11.93 -9.83
CA ALA A 197 27.60 11.66 -11.01
C ALA A 197 28.31 10.70 -11.99
N ARG A 198 27.55 9.77 -12.56
CA ARG A 198 28.00 8.82 -13.58
C ARG A 198 27.44 9.20 -14.94
N PHE A 199 28.04 8.67 -16.01
CA PHE A 199 27.45 8.81 -17.34
C PHE A 199 26.06 8.16 -17.37
N GLY A 200 25.09 8.88 -17.94
CA GLY A 200 23.67 8.54 -17.95
C GLY A 200 22.88 9.12 -16.78
N ASP A 201 23.54 9.62 -15.73
CA ASP A 201 22.83 10.28 -14.62
C ASP A 201 22.34 11.68 -15.03
N ALA A 202 21.19 12.08 -14.50
CA ALA A 202 20.76 13.47 -14.54
C ALA A 202 21.59 14.30 -13.56
N VAL A 203 22.06 15.47 -14.00
CA VAL A 203 22.94 16.35 -13.23
C VAL A 203 22.50 17.80 -13.32
N ILE A 204 22.76 18.55 -12.26
CA ILE A 204 22.75 20.01 -12.24
C ILE A 204 24.21 20.47 -12.36
N VAL A 205 24.52 21.20 -13.43
CA VAL A 205 25.84 21.80 -13.63
C VAL A 205 25.74 23.27 -13.30
N GLN A 206 26.53 23.72 -12.33
CA GLN A 206 26.67 25.12 -11.95
C GLN A 206 27.91 25.71 -12.62
N CYS A 207 27.72 26.78 -13.39
CA CYS A 207 28.75 27.48 -14.13
C CYS A 207 28.88 28.92 -13.63
N GLN A 208 30.09 29.44 -13.58
CA GLN A 208 30.33 30.85 -13.26
C GLN A 208 30.08 31.70 -14.51
N THR A 209 29.18 32.69 -14.41
CA THR A 209 29.00 33.67 -15.49
C THR A 209 29.97 34.83 -15.31
N SER A 210 30.71 35.19 -16.37
CA SER A 210 31.74 36.22 -16.30
C SER A 210 31.17 37.64 -16.07
N GLN A 211 29.87 37.87 -16.24
CA GLN A 211 29.33 39.23 -16.27
C GLN A 211 28.97 39.82 -14.91
N ASN A 212 28.68 39.02 -13.87
CA ASN A 212 28.31 39.55 -12.54
C ASN A 212 28.71 38.65 -11.35
N GLY A 213 29.52 37.61 -11.57
CA GLY A 213 29.88 36.65 -10.53
C GLY A 213 28.71 35.77 -10.06
N SER A 214 27.54 35.87 -10.70
CA SER A 214 26.42 34.96 -10.46
C SER A 214 26.71 33.57 -11.05
N THR A 215 26.20 32.56 -10.38
CA THR A 215 26.31 31.17 -10.82
C THR A 215 25.03 30.79 -11.56
N GLU A 216 25.19 30.36 -12.81
CA GLU A 216 24.10 29.82 -13.63
C GLU A 216 24.12 28.29 -13.55
N ALA A 217 22.97 27.70 -13.27
CA ALA A 217 22.77 26.27 -13.23
C ALA A 217 22.04 25.78 -14.48
N THR A 218 22.35 24.57 -14.93
CA THR A 218 21.67 23.91 -16.04
C THR A 218 21.47 22.43 -15.73
N ILE A 219 20.28 21.91 -15.99
CA ILE A 219 19.96 20.48 -15.85
C ILE A 219 20.25 19.70 -17.14
N GLY A 220 20.79 18.49 -17.08
CA GLY A 220 21.00 17.65 -18.26
C GLY A 220 21.40 16.22 -17.92
N ILE A 221 21.44 15.34 -18.93
CA ILE A 221 21.97 13.98 -18.76
C ILE A 221 23.47 13.98 -19.04
N TYR A 222 24.27 13.56 -18.07
CA TYR A 222 25.71 13.53 -18.21
C TYR A 222 26.15 12.46 -19.22
N SER A 223 26.72 12.83 -20.37
CA SER A 223 26.99 11.87 -21.46
C SER A 223 28.47 11.57 -21.66
N LYS A 224 29.33 12.58 -21.55
CA LYS A 224 30.75 12.45 -21.88
C LYS A 224 31.61 13.37 -21.02
N ARG A 225 32.85 12.94 -20.79
CA ARG A 225 33.91 13.74 -20.17
C ARG A 225 35.17 13.64 -21.02
N ASN A 226 35.68 14.78 -21.46
CA ASN A 226 37.01 14.90 -22.06
C ASN A 226 37.99 15.55 -21.07
N GLY A 227 39.23 15.78 -21.48
CA GLY A 227 40.23 16.52 -20.69
C GLY A 227 39.77 17.93 -20.34
N GLU A 228 39.17 18.63 -21.31
CA GLU A 228 38.83 20.06 -21.21
C GLU A 228 37.33 20.32 -20.99
N ASN A 229 36.46 19.46 -21.54
CA ASN A 229 35.00 19.69 -21.53
C ASN A 229 34.23 18.54 -20.86
N ILE A 230 33.03 18.85 -20.38
CA ILE A 230 31.97 17.87 -20.15
C ILE A 230 30.86 18.07 -21.17
N THR A 231 30.13 17.00 -21.47
CA THR A 231 28.97 17.06 -22.35
C THR A 231 27.72 16.63 -21.58
N ILE A 232 26.66 17.43 -21.67
CA ILE A 232 25.33 17.10 -21.17
C ILE A 232 24.34 17.01 -22.34
N LYS A 233 23.37 16.11 -22.23
CA LYS A 233 22.28 15.95 -23.20
C LYS A 233 21.00 16.57 -22.68
N LYS A 234 20.29 17.25 -23.56
CA LYS A 234 18.92 17.74 -23.39
C LYS A 234 17.98 16.85 -24.19
N HIS A 235 16.74 16.72 -23.71
CA HIS A 235 15.72 15.93 -24.42
C HIS A 235 14.87 16.77 -25.35
N ASN A 236 14.57 18.03 -25.00
CA ASN A 236 13.65 18.88 -25.75
C ASN A 236 14.14 20.34 -25.89
N PRO A 237 14.67 20.76 -27.05
CA PRO A 237 15.00 19.92 -28.19
C PRO A 237 16.17 18.97 -27.87
N ALA A 238 16.22 17.84 -28.56
CA ALA A 238 17.35 16.92 -28.46
C ALA A 238 18.64 17.63 -28.87
N ALA A 239 19.53 17.86 -27.91
CA ALA A 239 20.76 18.61 -28.11
C ALA A 239 21.86 18.13 -27.16
N GLU A 240 23.10 18.19 -27.62
CA GLU A 240 24.28 18.02 -26.78
C GLU A 240 24.88 19.39 -26.50
N ILE A 241 25.14 19.70 -25.24
CA ILE A 241 25.76 20.94 -24.80
C ILE A 241 27.11 20.59 -24.22
N GLU A 242 28.16 21.15 -24.80
CA GLU A 242 29.51 21.06 -24.27
C GLU A 242 29.78 22.24 -23.34
N ILE A 243 30.30 21.95 -22.16
CA ILE A 243 30.62 22.93 -21.13
C ILE A 243 32.10 22.76 -20.79
N ALA A 244 32.85 23.86 -20.88
CA ALA A 244 34.26 23.90 -20.50
C ALA A 244 34.40 23.64 -19.00
N LYS A 245 35.35 22.80 -18.60
CA LYS A 245 35.57 22.50 -17.17
C LYS A 245 35.95 23.73 -16.36
N ASP A 246 36.67 24.65 -16.98
CA ASP A 246 37.15 25.86 -16.31
C ASP A 246 36.01 26.82 -15.92
N SER A 247 34.84 26.71 -16.56
CA SER A 247 33.66 27.50 -16.18
C SER A 247 32.79 26.81 -15.13
N ILE A 248 33.03 25.53 -14.83
CA ILE A 248 32.20 24.74 -13.92
C ILE A 248 32.64 24.95 -12.48
N VAL A 249 31.71 25.41 -11.66
CA VAL A 249 31.86 25.54 -10.20
C VAL A 249 31.59 24.21 -9.53
N SER A 250 30.48 23.55 -9.89
CA SER A 250 30.11 22.25 -9.34
C SER A 250 29.19 21.45 -10.25
N ILE A 251 29.17 20.13 -10.04
CA ILE A 251 28.25 19.20 -10.70
C ILE A 251 27.56 18.42 -9.60
N HIS A 252 26.25 18.59 -9.46
CA HIS A 252 25.47 17.88 -8.46
C HIS A 252 24.62 16.80 -9.12
N LYS A 253 24.53 15.63 -8.50
CA LYS A 253 23.74 14.52 -9.02
C LYS A 253 22.26 14.71 -8.69
N VAL A 254 21.40 14.60 -9.70
CA VAL A 254 19.95 14.43 -9.49
C VAL A 254 19.69 12.96 -9.17
N LEU A 255 19.03 12.70 -8.05
CA LEU A 255 18.77 11.35 -7.59
C LEU A 255 17.61 10.72 -8.34
N THR A 256 17.77 9.46 -8.69
CA THR A 256 16.70 8.63 -9.25
C THR A 256 15.72 8.18 -8.16
N LEU A 257 14.51 7.74 -8.56
CA LEU A 257 13.53 7.17 -7.63
C LEU A 257 14.10 6.01 -6.81
N ASN A 258 14.88 5.15 -7.46
CA ASN A 258 15.57 4.03 -6.82
C ASN A 258 16.54 4.49 -5.73
N GLU A 259 17.30 5.56 -5.96
CA GLU A 259 18.23 6.11 -4.97
C GLU A 259 17.52 6.84 -3.82
N ILE A 260 16.35 7.38 -4.08
CA ILE A 260 15.50 8.11 -3.12
C ILE A 260 14.78 7.12 -2.17
N PHE A 261 14.35 5.96 -2.68
CA PHE A 261 13.64 4.94 -1.91
C PHE A 261 14.51 3.75 -1.48
N GLY A 262 15.71 3.60 -2.02
CA GLY A 262 16.67 2.55 -1.65
C GLY A 262 16.35 1.18 -2.26
N VAL A 263 15.77 1.16 -3.46
CA VAL A 263 15.31 -0.05 -4.18
C VAL A 263 16.06 -0.30 -5.48
#